data_AF-A0A351SAV8-F1
#
_entry.id   AF-A0A351SAV8-F1
#
_cell.length_a   1.000
_cell.length_b   1.000
_cell.length_c   1.000
_cell.angle_alpha   90.00
_cell.angle_beta   90.00
_cell.angle_gamma   90.00
#
_symmetry.space_group_name_H-M   'P 1'
#
loop_
_entity.id
_entity.type
_entity.pdbx_description
1 polymer ?
#
loop_
_entity_poly.entity_id
_entity_poly.type
_entity_poly.pdbx_seq_one_letter_code
_entity_poly.pdbx_strand_id
1 'polypeptide(L)'
;MFVMCVLLVTGRLPAAFSLFRRFQETRLLFLSALAIGSNWYIYIWAVAQGHIVDASMGYFLSPLLSVLLGWVVFTEKLRVWQWVAVLLAATGVAFEVIVSERLPWIGLFLAFSFAAYGALRKLAPVDSITGLFVETVLLTPLALIAMMWLHLEGTATFMQADRVTDLLLVMAGVVTA
;
A
#
# COMPACT_ATOMS: atom_id res chain seq x y z
N MET A 1 0.28 7.06 14.44
CA MET A 1 -0.24 7.56 15.74
C MET A 1 -1.25 6.60 16.37
N PHE A 2 -2.35 6.24 15.69
CA PHE A 2 -3.36 5.32 16.26
C PHE A 2 -2.83 3.93 16.65
N VAL A 3 -2.10 3.26 15.75
CA VAL A 3 -1.52 1.92 16.02
C VAL A 3 -0.55 1.96 17.21
N MET A 4 0.13 3.10 17.43
CA MET A 4 0.97 3.30 18.62
C MET A 4 0.14 3.29 19.90
N CYS A 5 -1.02 3.96 19.92
CA CYS A 5 -1.95 3.94 21.04
C CYS A 5 -2.49 2.52 21.31
N VAL A 6 -2.81 1.76 20.26
CA VAL A 6 -3.23 0.36 20.39
C VAL A 6 -2.12 -0.51 20.99
N LEU A 7 -0.87 -0.34 20.55
CA LEU A 7 0.27 -1.07 21.11
C LEU A 7 0.62 -0.67 22.55
N LEU A 8 0.40 0.60 22.91
CA LEU A 8 0.51 1.09 24.29
C LEU A 8 -0.50 0.38 25.19
N VAL A 9 -1.77 0.35 24.79
CA VAL A 9 -2.85 -0.30 25.56
C VAL A 9 -2.66 -1.81 25.64
N THR A 10 -2.14 -2.44 24.60
CA THR A 10 -1.87 -3.90 24.57
C THR A 10 -0.53 -4.31 25.18
N GLY A 11 0.30 -3.36 25.61
CA GLY A 11 1.62 -3.63 26.23
C GLY A 11 2.67 -4.20 25.28
N ARG A 12 2.45 -4.15 23.96
CA ARG A 12 3.31 -4.78 22.93
C ARG A 12 4.39 -3.86 22.36
N LEU A 13 4.44 -2.60 22.81
CA LEU A 13 5.44 -1.63 22.34
C LEU A 13 6.90 -2.10 22.43
N PRO A 14 7.39 -2.66 23.56
CA PRO A 14 8.80 -3.07 23.64
C PRO A 14 9.15 -4.17 22.63
N ALA A 15 8.20 -5.10 22.39
CA ALA A 15 8.35 -6.14 21.38
C ALA A 15 8.42 -5.55 19.96
N ALA A 16 7.61 -4.53 19.67
CA ALA A 16 7.66 -3.81 18.40
C ALA A 16 9.02 -3.14 18.16
N PHE A 17 9.56 -2.45 19.16
CA PHE A 17 10.87 -1.81 19.05
C PHE A 17 12.02 -2.81 18.93
N SER A 18 11.86 -4.02 19.48
CA SER A 18 12.88 -5.07 19.35
C SER A 18 13.08 -5.54 17.90
N LEU A 19 12.09 -5.37 17.02
CA LEU A 19 12.18 -5.76 15.61
C LEU A 19 13.19 -4.92 14.83
N PHE A 20 13.38 -3.64 15.19
CA PHE A 20 14.39 -2.77 14.54
C PHE A 20 15.82 -3.28 14.74
N ARG A 21 16.06 -4.16 15.72
CA ARG A 21 17.36 -4.81 15.91
C ARG A 21 17.57 -6.01 15.00
N ARG A 22 16.50 -6.51 14.35
CA ARG A 22 16.54 -7.65 13.44
C ARG A 22 16.56 -7.16 12.00
N PHE A 23 17.75 -7.14 11.42
CA PHE A 23 18.00 -6.49 10.12
C PHE A 23 17.18 -7.10 8.97
N GLN A 24 17.02 -8.43 8.95
CA GLN A 24 16.30 -9.11 7.86
C GLN A 24 14.81 -8.77 7.87
N GLU A 25 14.16 -8.86 9.03
CA GLU A 25 12.75 -8.56 9.22
C GLU A 25 12.48 -7.07 8.99
N THR A 26 13.35 -6.19 9.50
CA THR A 26 13.24 -4.75 9.26
C THR A 26 13.34 -4.42 7.77
N ARG A 27 14.23 -5.08 7.02
CA ARG A 27 14.35 -4.88 5.57
C ARG A 27 13.09 -5.34 4.82
N LEU A 28 12.53 -6.49 5.18
CA LEU A 28 11.28 -6.96 4.59
C LEU A 28 10.12 -6.01 4.88
N LEU A 29 10.00 -5.54 6.13
CA LEU A 29 8.99 -4.57 6.54
C LEU A 29 9.20 -3.20 5.90
N PHE A 30 10.44 -2.79 5.64
CA PHE A 30 10.73 -1.56 4.90
C PHE A 30 10.29 -1.66 3.44
N LEU A 31 10.59 -2.79 2.77
CA LEU A 31 10.14 -3.01 1.39
C LEU A 31 8.61 -3.13 1.30
N SER A 32 7.95 -3.79 2.27
CA SER A 32 6.49 -3.86 2.28
C SER A 32 5.87 -2.51 2.57
N ALA A 33 6.45 -1.73 3.49
CA ALA A 33 6.07 -0.35 3.76
C ALA A 33 6.16 0.53 2.50
N LEU A 34 7.26 0.44 1.73
CA LEU A 34 7.39 1.14 0.47
C LEU A 34 6.35 0.68 -0.55
N ALA A 35 6.13 -0.63 -0.71
CA ALA A 35 5.15 -1.15 -1.64
C ALA A 35 3.73 -0.64 -1.35
N ILE A 36 3.28 -0.71 -0.10
CA ILE A 36 1.94 -0.23 0.29
C ILE A 36 1.87 1.30 0.32
N GLY A 37 2.95 1.99 0.72
CA GLY A 37 3.01 3.46 0.72
C GLY A 37 2.94 4.03 -0.69
N SER A 38 3.69 3.47 -1.65
CA SER A 38 3.61 3.85 -3.05
C SER A 38 2.25 3.49 -3.67
N ASN A 39 1.64 2.37 -3.27
CA ASN A 39 0.29 2.01 -3.69
C ASN A 39 -0.72 3.11 -3.31
N TRP A 40 -0.75 3.50 -2.03
CA TRP A 40 -1.62 4.56 -1.55
C TRP A 40 -1.34 5.90 -2.22
N TYR A 41 -0.08 6.26 -2.41
CA TYR A 41 0.28 7.49 -3.10
C TYR A 41 -0.28 7.53 -4.53
N ILE A 42 -0.06 6.47 -5.33
CA ILE A 42 -0.57 6.38 -6.70
C ILE A 42 -2.10 6.38 -6.73
N TYR A 43 -2.76 5.72 -5.76
CA TYR A 43 -4.21 5.75 -5.65
C TYR A 43 -4.74 7.17 -5.42
N ILE A 44 -4.20 7.88 -4.42
CA ILE A 44 -4.62 9.27 -4.11
C ILE A 44 -4.35 10.17 -5.31
N TRP A 45 -3.17 10.04 -5.94
CA TRP A 45 -2.82 10.78 -7.14
C TRP A 45 -3.78 10.48 -8.30
N ALA A 46 -4.12 9.22 -8.55
CA ALA A 46 -5.02 8.82 -9.62
C ALA A 46 -6.44 9.39 -9.40
N VAL A 47 -6.96 9.31 -8.18
CA VAL A 47 -8.26 9.90 -7.83
C VAL A 47 -8.23 11.42 -8.02
N ALA A 48 -7.17 12.09 -7.58
CA ALA A 48 -7.02 13.54 -7.75
C ALA A 48 -6.95 13.97 -9.23
N GLN A 49 -6.44 13.12 -10.11
CA GLN A 49 -6.36 13.36 -11.56
C GLN A 49 -7.58 12.84 -12.34
N GLY A 50 -8.62 12.34 -11.66
CA GLY A 50 -9.84 11.81 -12.30
C GLY A 50 -9.72 10.39 -12.87
N HIS A 51 -8.60 9.70 -12.63
CA HIS A 51 -8.34 8.30 -13.05
C HIS A 51 -8.94 7.26 -12.08
N ILE A 52 -10.12 7.53 -11.52
CA ILE A 52 -10.74 6.65 -10.52
C ILE A 52 -11.15 5.29 -11.09
N VAL A 53 -11.54 5.26 -12.37
CA VAL A 53 -11.91 4.03 -13.09
C VAL A 53 -10.68 3.13 -13.27
N ASP A 54 -9.58 3.69 -13.76
CA ASP A 54 -8.30 2.99 -13.96
C ASP A 54 -7.79 2.39 -12.63
N ALA A 55 -7.87 3.17 -11.54
CA ALA A 55 -7.48 2.72 -10.21
C ALA A 55 -8.36 1.56 -9.72
N SER A 56 -9.68 1.66 -9.90
CA SER A 56 -10.64 0.63 -9.50
C SER A 56 -10.44 -0.68 -10.26
N MET A 57 -10.18 -0.60 -11.57
CA MET A 57 -9.82 -1.76 -12.37
C MET A 57 -8.53 -2.44 -11.88
N GLY A 58 -7.54 -1.66 -11.47
CA GLY A 58 -6.33 -2.17 -10.81
C GLY A 58 -6.64 -3.03 -9.60
N TYR A 59 -7.55 -2.61 -8.73
CA TYR A 59 -7.90 -3.38 -7.54
C TYR A 59 -8.60 -4.71 -7.85
N PHE A 60 -9.32 -4.82 -8.97
CA PHE A 60 -9.83 -6.11 -9.43
C PHE A 60 -8.74 -7.07 -9.89
N LEU A 61 -7.60 -6.55 -10.39
CA LEU A 61 -6.44 -7.35 -10.77
C LEU A 61 -5.57 -7.75 -9.58
N SER A 62 -5.63 -7.03 -8.46
CA SER A 62 -4.79 -7.29 -7.28
C SER A 62 -4.85 -8.73 -6.75
N PRO A 63 -6.03 -9.36 -6.55
CA PRO A 63 -6.09 -10.76 -6.09
C PRO A 63 -5.45 -11.73 -7.08
N LEU A 64 -5.62 -11.48 -8.38
CA LEU A 64 -5.12 -12.34 -9.45
C LEU A 64 -3.59 -12.26 -9.55
N LEU A 65 -3.03 -11.05 -9.50
CA LEU A 65 -1.58 -10.86 -9.42
C LEU A 65 -1.01 -11.42 -8.12
N SER A 66 -1.73 -11.32 -7.00
CA SER A 66 -1.29 -11.91 -5.72
C SER A 66 -1.21 -13.43 -5.80
N VAL A 67 -2.19 -14.08 -6.45
CA VAL A 67 -2.18 -15.53 -6.71
C VAL A 67 -1.05 -15.93 -7.66
N LEU A 68 -0.83 -15.18 -8.74
CA LEU A 68 0.27 -15.41 -9.68
C LEU A 68 1.64 -15.26 -9.01
N LEU A 69 1.83 -14.18 -8.26
CA LEU A 69 3.06 -13.94 -7.51
C LEU A 69 3.25 -15.02 -6.44
N GLY A 70 2.15 -15.49 -5.83
CA GLY A 70 2.17 -16.61 -4.90
C GLY A 70 2.66 -17.92 -5.53
N TRP A 71 2.18 -18.22 -6.75
CA TRP A 71 2.65 -19.37 -7.52
C TRP A 71 4.13 -19.26 -7.90
N VAL A 72 4.59 -18.09 -8.35
CA VAL A 72 5.98 -17.89 -8.78
C VAL A 72 6.95 -17.90 -7.59
N VAL A 73 6.62 -17.20 -6.50
CA VAL A 73 7.53 -16.99 -5.37
C VAL A 73 7.47 -18.13 -4.36
N PHE A 74 6.28 -18.67 -4.08
CA PHE A 74 6.08 -19.73 -3.08
C PHE A 74 5.84 -21.10 -3.71
N THR A 75 5.96 -21.23 -5.05
CA THR A 75 5.76 -22.48 -5.80
C THR A 75 4.39 -23.15 -5.56
N GLU A 76 3.38 -22.33 -5.20
CA GLU A 76 2.04 -22.81 -4.87
C GLU A 76 1.29 -23.29 -6.12
N LYS A 77 0.89 -24.56 -6.15
CA LYS A 77 0.18 -25.12 -7.31
C LYS A 77 -1.17 -24.43 -7.51
N LEU A 78 -1.32 -23.75 -8.65
CA LEU A 78 -2.58 -23.15 -9.05
C LEU A 78 -3.60 -24.23 -9.43
N ARG A 79 -4.83 -24.07 -8.93
CA ARG A 79 -5.98 -24.88 -9.36
C ARG A 79 -6.40 -24.46 -10.77
N VAL A 80 -7.03 -25.36 -11.52
CA VAL A 80 -7.52 -25.10 -12.88
C VAL A 80 -8.38 -23.83 -12.94
N TRP A 81 -9.28 -23.62 -11.96
CA TRP A 81 -10.11 -22.42 -11.90
C TRP A 81 -9.34 -21.12 -11.63
N GLN A 82 -8.19 -21.18 -10.95
CA GLN A 82 -7.33 -20.00 -10.78
C GLN A 82 -6.64 -19.65 -12.10
N TRP A 83 -6.25 -20.64 -12.90
CA TRP A 83 -5.75 -20.40 -14.26
C TRP A 83 -6.81 -19.77 -15.15
N VAL A 84 -8.06 -20.25 -15.09
CA VAL A 84 -9.18 -19.62 -15.81
C VAL A 84 -9.35 -18.16 -15.37
N ALA A 85 -9.31 -17.87 -14.07
CA ALA A 85 -9.41 -16.51 -13.56
C ALA A 85 -8.26 -15.61 -14.03
N VAL A 86 -7.02 -16.12 -14.05
CA VAL A 86 -5.85 -15.42 -14.59
C VAL A 86 -6.02 -15.11 -16.09
N LEU A 87 -6.50 -16.07 -16.88
CA LEU A 87 -6.75 -15.86 -18.30
C LEU A 87 -7.84 -14.81 -18.53
N LEU A 88 -8.93 -14.86 -17.74
CA LEU A 88 -9.98 -13.84 -17.78
C LEU A 88 -9.44 -12.45 -17.43
N ALA A 89 -8.59 -12.36 -16.40
CA ALA A 89 -7.93 -11.11 -16.03
C ALA A 89 -7.08 -10.55 -17.16
N ALA A 90 -6.25 -11.41 -17.79
CA ALA A 90 -5.41 -11.04 -18.91
C ALA A 90 -6.26 -10.53 -20.10
N THR A 91 -7.40 -11.18 -20.38
CA THR A 91 -8.33 -10.69 -21.41
C THR A 91 -8.96 -9.35 -21.04
N GLY A 92 -9.29 -9.11 -19.77
CA GLY A 92 -9.82 -7.83 -19.30
C GLY A 92 -8.80 -6.70 -19.47
N VAL A 93 -7.53 -6.94 -19.10
CA VAL A 93 -6.44 -5.98 -19.32
C VAL A 93 -6.22 -5.72 -20.82
N ALA A 94 -6.23 -6.76 -21.65
CA ALA A 94 -6.07 -6.61 -23.09
C ALA A 94 -7.23 -5.81 -23.71
N PHE A 95 -8.47 -6.06 -23.28
CA PHE A 95 -9.64 -5.30 -23.69
C PHE A 95 -9.52 -3.82 -23.30
N GLU A 96 -9.11 -3.55 -22.06
CA GLU A 96 -8.89 -2.18 -21.59
C GLU A 96 -7.84 -1.44 -22.41
N VAL A 97 -6.74 -2.10 -22.77
CA VAL A 97 -5.69 -1.51 -23.64
C VAL A 97 -6.23 -1.15 -25.03
N ILE A 98 -7.11 -2.00 -25.58
CA ILE A 98 -7.71 -1.76 -26.90
C ILE A 98 -8.71 -0.61 -26.86
N VAL A 99 -9.56 -0.54 -25.84
CA VAL A 99 -10.61 0.48 -25.71
C VAL A 99 -10.03 1.84 -25.34
N SER A 100 -9.11 1.86 -24.37
CA SER A 100 -8.55 3.09 -23.82
C SER A 100 -7.35 3.61 -24.62
N GLU A 101 -6.92 2.88 -25.67
CA GLU A 101 -5.73 3.13 -26.51
C GLU A 101 -4.45 3.44 -25.70
N ARG A 102 -4.43 3.02 -24.44
CA ARG A 102 -3.44 3.37 -23.43
C ARG A 102 -3.22 2.18 -22.52
N LEU A 103 -1.99 2.03 -22.06
CA LEU A 103 -1.66 1.01 -21.09
C LEU A 103 -2.25 1.39 -19.72
N PRO A 104 -3.01 0.52 -19.02
CA PRO A 104 -3.59 0.80 -17.70
C PRO A 104 -2.52 0.72 -16.61
N TRP A 105 -1.50 1.58 -16.71
CA TRP A 105 -0.31 1.54 -15.88
C TRP A 105 -0.63 1.79 -14.40
N ILE A 106 -1.63 2.64 -14.09
CA ILE A 106 -2.11 2.90 -12.73
C ILE A 106 -2.62 1.58 -12.13
N GLY A 107 -3.52 0.90 -12.85
CA GLY A 107 -4.09 -0.35 -12.38
C GLY A 107 -3.06 -1.46 -12.23
N LEU A 108 -2.13 -1.59 -13.18
CA LEU A 108 -1.03 -2.54 -13.12
C LEU A 108 -0.09 -2.25 -11.94
N PHE A 109 0.26 -0.98 -11.71
CA PHE A 109 1.10 -0.57 -10.59
C PHE A 109 0.44 -0.89 -9.25
N LEU A 110 -0.85 -0.56 -9.10
CA LEU A 110 -1.62 -0.85 -7.90
C LEU A 110 -1.69 -2.36 -7.64
N ALA A 111 -2.01 -3.14 -8.67
CA ALA A 111 -2.12 -4.59 -8.54
C ALA A 111 -0.77 -5.24 -8.18
N PHE A 112 0.32 -4.81 -8.82
CA PHE A 112 1.66 -5.35 -8.58
C PHE A 112 2.18 -4.97 -7.20
N SER A 113 2.07 -3.69 -6.81
CA SER A 113 2.50 -3.23 -5.49
C SER A 113 1.73 -3.92 -4.36
N PHE A 114 0.43 -4.18 -4.55
CA PHE A 114 -0.37 -4.93 -3.58
C PHE A 114 0.05 -6.41 -3.49
N ALA A 115 0.29 -7.07 -4.63
CA ALA A 115 0.79 -8.44 -4.66
C ALA A 115 2.19 -8.55 -4.01
N ALA A 116 3.07 -7.60 -4.29
CA ALA A 116 4.40 -7.52 -3.68
C ALA A 116 4.31 -7.30 -2.17
N TYR A 117 3.44 -6.39 -1.70
CA TYR A 117 3.17 -6.19 -0.27
C TYR A 117 2.74 -7.50 0.40
N GLY A 118 1.77 -8.22 -0.19
CA GLY A 118 1.29 -9.49 0.35
C GLY A 118 2.38 -10.55 0.47
N ALA A 119 3.25 -10.68 -0.54
CA ALA A 119 4.36 -11.62 -0.49
C ALA A 119 5.45 -11.23 0.50
N LEU A 120 5.82 -9.95 0.57
CA LEU A 120 6.79 -9.46 1.56
C LEU A 120 6.28 -9.67 2.99
N ARG A 121 4.99 -9.41 3.24
CA ARG A 121 4.35 -9.69 4.54
C ARG A 121 4.29 -11.18 4.85
N LYS A 122 4.08 -12.04 3.85
CA LYS A 122 4.12 -13.50 4.02
C LYS A 122 5.52 -14.02 4.35
N LEU A 123 6.57 -13.36 3.84
CA LEU A 123 7.97 -13.68 4.16
C LEU A 123 8.42 -13.16 5.53
N ALA A 124 7.76 -12.11 6.07
CA ALA A 124 8.11 -11.53 7.36
C ALA A 124 7.41 -12.27 8.52
N PRO A 125 8.15 -12.93 9.44
CA PRO A 125 7.57 -13.67 10.57
C PRO A 125 7.17 -12.72 11.71
N VAL A 126 6.29 -11.76 11.43
CA VAL A 126 5.86 -10.70 12.35
C VAL A 126 4.35 -10.59 12.35
N ASP A 127 3.76 -10.58 13.55
CA ASP A 127 2.32 -10.42 13.71
C ASP A 127 1.80 -9.13 13.07
N SER A 128 0.55 -9.14 12.61
CA SER A 128 0.01 -8.08 11.75
C SER A 128 0.00 -6.70 12.40
N ILE A 129 -0.32 -6.59 13.70
CA ILE A 129 -0.40 -5.31 14.39
C ILE A 129 1.00 -4.72 14.56
N THR A 130 1.96 -5.54 15.02
CA THR A 130 3.34 -5.11 15.19
C THR A 130 3.99 -4.75 13.85
N GLY A 131 3.75 -5.55 12.80
CA GLY A 131 4.23 -5.27 11.45
C GLY A 131 3.71 -3.93 10.92
N LEU A 132 2.40 -3.69 11.02
CA LEU A 132 1.76 -2.44 10.58
C LEU A 132 2.32 -1.21 11.32
N PHE A 133 2.59 -1.34 12.63
CA PHE A 133 3.23 -0.27 13.39
C PHE A 133 4.62 0.07 12.85
N VAL A 134 5.46 -0.95 12.64
CA VAL A 134 6.82 -0.76 12.12
C VAL A 134 6.77 -0.16 10.72
N GLU A 135 5.88 -0.62 9.84
CA GLU A 135 5.68 -0.03 8.51
C GLU A 135 5.30 1.45 8.59
N THR A 136 4.38 1.81 9.50
CA THR A 136 3.96 3.20 9.72
C THR A 136 5.12 4.06 10.21
N VAL A 137 5.91 3.56 11.16
CA VAL A 137 7.10 4.26 11.67
C VAL A 137 8.14 4.45 10.58
N LEU A 138 8.36 3.44 9.73
CA LEU A 138 9.30 3.50 8.61
C LEU A 138 8.86 4.47 7.50
N LEU A 139 7.55 4.60 7.26
CA LEU A 139 7.01 5.59 6.31
C LEU A 139 6.98 7.02 6.86
N THR A 140 6.97 7.19 8.18
CA THR A 140 6.92 8.51 8.83
C THR A 140 8.02 9.47 8.36
N PRO A 141 9.33 9.10 8.30
CA PRO A 141 10.35 10.01 7.78
C PRO A 141 10.14 10.37 6.31
N LEU A 142 9.71 9.42 5.47
CA LEU A 142 9.38 9.72 4.06
C LEU A 142 8.22 10.72 3.96
N ALA A 143 7.18 10.54 4.76
CA ALA A 143 6.04 11.44 4.81
C ALA A 143 6.45 12.85 5.27
N LEU A 144 7.31 12.96 6.29
CA LEU A 144 7.82 14.25 6.76
C LEU A 144 8.67 14.96 5.70
N ILE A 145 9.51 14.23 4.96
CA ILE A 145 10.29 14.79 3.84
C ILE A 145 9.35 15.32 2.76
N ALA A 146 8.33 14.54 2.37
CA ALA A 146 7.35 14.96 1.37
C ALA A 146 6.54 16.18 1.83
N MET A 147 6.12 16.23 3.10
CA MET A 147 5.43 17.39 3.67
C MET A 147 6.32 18.63 3.68
N MET A 148 7.60 18.47 4.05
CA MET A 148 8.54 19.59 4.03
C MET A 148 8.79 20.10 2.60
N TRP A 149 8.88 19.21 1.62
CA TRP A 149 8.97 19.58 0.22
C TRP A 149 7.73 20.38 -0.22
N LEU A 150 6.51 19.88 0.03
CA LEU A 150 5.26 20.59 -0.29
C LEU A 150 5.17 21.95 0.40
N HIS A 151 5.69 22.07 1.62
CA HIS A 151 5.75 23.33 2.34
C HIS A 151 6.70 24.33 1.67
N LEU A 152 7.86 23.88 1.21
CA LEU A 152 8.83 24.71 0.48
C LEU A 152 8.32 25.16 -0.89
N GLU A 153 7.51 24.33 -1.55
CA GLU A 153 6.84 24.69 -2.82
C GLU A 153 5.61 25.59 -2.64
N GLY A 154 5.15 25.80 -1.40
CA GLY A 154 3.96 26.60 -1.11
C GLY A 154 2.64 25.94 -1.51
N THR A 155 2.64 24.63 -1.77
CA THR A 155 1.45 23.84 -2.13
C THR A 155 0.88 23.05 -0.95
N ALA A 156 1.51 23.14 0.23
CA ALA A 156 1.04 22.48 1.45
C ALA A 156 -0.31 23.06 1.92
N THR A 157 -1.31 22.20 2.07
CA THR A 157 -2.64 22.59 2.59
C THR A 157 -2.69 22.55 4.12
N PHE A 158 -2.00 21.56 4.73
CA PHE A 158 -1.98 21.37 6.18
C PHE A 158 -1.28 22.54 6.88
N MET A 159 -1.93 23.12 7.89
CA MET A 159 -1.50 24.33 8.62
C MET A 159 -1.46 25.63 7.79
N GLN A 160 -1.96 25.61 6.54
CA GLN A 160 -2.01 26.80 5.68
C GLN A 160 -3.42 27.17 5.20
N ALA A 161 -4.34 26.20 5.11
CA ALA A 161 -5.71 26.43 4.64
C ALA A 161 -6.63 26.94 5.77
N ASP A 162 -7.43 26.05 6.37
CA ASP A 162 -8.38 26.39 7.43
C ASP A 162 -8.40 25.32 8.52
N ARG A 163 -8.82 25.72 9.73
CA ARG A 163 -8.83 24.84 10.91
C ARG A 163 -9.75 23.63 10.76
N VAL A 164 -10.78 23.70 9.93
CA VAL A 164 -11.68 22.57 9.68
C VAL A 164 -10.98 21.55 8.80
N THR A 165 -10.32 21.99 7.72
CA THR A 165 -9.49 21.09 6.89
C THR A 165 -8.37 20.44 7.70
N ASP A 166 -7.69 21.18 8.56
CA ASP A 166 -6.65 20.60 9.43
C ASP A 166 -7.21 19.54 10.39
N LEU A 167 -8.38 19.80 10.99
CA LEU A 167 -9.06 18.83 11.84
C LEU A 167 -9.49 17.59 11.05
N LEU A 168 -10.05 17.77 9.85
CA LEU A 168 -10.44 16.68 8.97
C LEU A 168 -9.24 15.82 8.55
N LEU A 169 -8.10 16.44 8.25
CA LEU A 169 -6.86 15.73 7.91
C LEU A 169 -6.33 14.90 9.09
N VAL A 170 -6.37 15.43 10.32
CA VAL A 170 -6.01 14.67 11.53
C VAL A 170 -6.99 13.52 11.78
N MET A 171 -8.28 13.76 11.62
CA MET A 171 -9.33 12.78 11.87
C MET A 171 -9.41 11.70 10.80
N ALA A 172 -8.97 11.97 9.56
CA ALA A 172 -8.92 10.97 8.49
C ALA A 172 -8.18 9.72 8.93
N GLY A 173 -7.04 9.87 9.62
CA GLY A 173 -6.26 8.73 10.13
C GLY A 173 -6.94 7.95 11.26
N VAL A 174 -7.91 8.52 11.96
CA VAL A 174 -8.72 7.80 12.99
C VAL A 174 -9.88 7.08 12.33
N VAL A 175 -10.52 7.69 11.34
CA VAL A 175 -11.70 7.13 10.65
C VAL A 175 -11.31 5.93 9.77
N THR A 176 -10.10 5.92 9.20
CA THR A 176 -9.65 4.85 8.30
C THR A 176 -8.86 3.73 8.99
N ALA A 177 -8.64 3.81 10.30
CA ALA A 177 -7.85 2.84 11.06
C ALA A 177 -8.73 1.75 11.71
#